data_AF-A0A1B6JSI9-F1
#
_entry.id   AF-A0A1B6JSI9-F1
#
_cell.length_a   1.000
_cell.length_b   1.000
_cell.length_c   1.000
_cell.angle_alpha   90.00
_cell.angle_beta   90.00
_cell.angle_gamma   90.00
#
_symmetry.space_group_name_H-M   'P 1'
#
loop_
_entity.id
_entity.type
_entity.pdbx_description
1 polymer ?
#
loop_
_entity_poly.entity_id
_entity_poly.type
_entity_poly.pdbx_seq_one_letter_code
_entity_poly.pdbx_strand_id
1 'polypeptide(L)'
;SEYFNYKSFFSFVLFALVDADYNFMFVDVGCQGRISDGGVFKNSQLYDNIEKGNLKLPPPSPLPNSSIPSPYVILGDDAFALSDSLMKPYSGYHPQGSPERIYNYRLSRVRRVVENA
;
A
#
# COMPACT_ATOMS: atom_id res chain seq x y z
N SER A 1 22.23 16.60 6.12
CA SER A 1 22.39 15.15 6.30
C SER A 1 21.20 14.45 5.67
N GLU A 2 21.41 13.30 5.03
CA GLU A 2 20.40 12.60 4.22
C GLU A 2 19.27 11.93 5.04
N TYR A 3 19.46 11.85 6.36
CA TYR A 3 18.56 11.19 7.29
C TYR A 3 17.79 12.17 8.19
N PHE A 4 17.91 13.48 7.94
CA PHE A 4 17.22 14.50 8.74
C PHE A 4 15.78 14.68 8.25
N ASN A 5 14.81 14.29 9.09
CA ASN A 5 13.39 14.54 8.83
C ASN A 5 13.03 16.02 8.98
N TYR A 6 11.80 16.39 8.60
CA TYR A 6 11.30 17.77 8.68
C TYR A 6 11.24 18.33 10.12
N LYS A 7 11.35 17.48 11.14
CA LYS A 7 11.42 17.85 12.57
C LYS A 7 12.85 17.94 13.11
N SER A 8 13.87 17.87 12.24
CA SER A 8 15.28 17.94 12.62
C SER A 8 15.80 16.76 13.46
N PHE A 9 15.24 15.56 13.27
CA PHE A 9 15.75 14.31 13.84
C PHE A 9 16.27 13.36 12.76
N PHE A 10 17.21 12.50 13.12
CA PHE A 10 17.61 11.36 12.29
C PHE A 10 16.46 10.33 12.25
N SER A 11 15.94 10.01 11.08
CA SER A 11 14.94 8.95 10.89
C SER A 11 15.32 8.03 9.75
N PHE A 12 15.26 6.73 10.00
CA PHE A 12 15.24 5.71 8.95
C PHE A 12 13.78 5.42 8.60
N VAL A 13 13.46 5.36 7.31
CA VAL A 13 12.14 4.92 6.86
C VAL A 13 12.11 3.40 6.90
N LEU A 14 11.09 2.86 7.57
CA LEU A 14 10.69 1.46 7.51
C LEU A 14 9.53 1.36 6.53
N PHE A 15 9.74 0.67 5.41
CA PHE A 15 8.69 0.36 4.45
C PHE A 15 8.34 -1.13 4.55
N ALA A 16 7.08 -1.44 4.81
CA ALA A 16 6.64 -2.80 5.08
C ALA A 16 5.36 -3.16 4.33
N LEU A 17 5.28 -4.42 3.91
CA LEU A 17 4.05 -5.07 3.45
C LEU A 17 3.63 -6.08 4.53
N VAL A 18 2.38 -5.99 4.98
CA VAL A 18 1.83 -6.83 6.04
C VAL A 18 0.56 -7.50 5.54
N ASP A 19 0.36 -8.77 5.86
CA ASP A 19 -0.88 -9.48 5.57
C ASP A 19 -1.96 -9.24 6.65
N ALA A 20 -3.13 -9.86 6.48
CA ALA A 20 -4.25 -9.72 7.42
C ALA A 20 -3.98 -10.35 8.81
N ASP A 21 -3.00 -11.24 8.90
CA ASP A 21 -2.62 -11.98 10.12
C ASP A 21 -1.43 -11.32 10.83
N TYR A 22 -1.14 -10.05 10.51
CA TYR A 22 -0.05 -9.24 11.07
C TYR A 22 1.35 -9.76 10.73
N ASN A 23 1.51 -10.59 9.70
CA ASN A 23 2.83 -11.07 9.28
C ASN A 23 3.47 -10.06 8.33
N PHE A 24 4.72 -9.68 8.64
CA PHE A 24 5.55 -8.90 7.73
C PHE A 24 5.99 -9.78 6.55
N MET A 25 5.40 -9.54 5.38
CA MET A 25 5.70 -10.24 4.14
C MET A 25 6.93 -9.65 3.42
N PHE A 26 7.17 -8.35 3.61
CA PHE A 26 8.30 -7.64 3.06
C PHE A 26 8.67 -6.48 3.99
N VAL A 27 9.96 -6.25 4.16
CA VAL A 27 10.50 -5.14 4.93
C VAL A 27 11.71 -4.58 4.18
N ASP A 28 11.71 -3.26 3.97
CA ASP A 28 12.84 -2.50 3.47
C ASP A 28 13.21 -1.41 4.48
N VAL A 29 14.49 -1.35 4.85
CA VAL A 29 15.02 -0.48 5.89
C VAL A 29 16.14 0.36 5.29
N GLY A 30 16.04 1.68 5.46
CA GLY A 30 17.16 2.58 5.18
C GLY A 30 16.96 3.56 4.04
N CYS A 31 15.73 3.74 3.54
CA CYS A 31 15.46 4.85 2.63
C CYS A 31 15.69 6.20 3.34
N GLN A 32 16.30 7.15 2.62
CA GLN A 32 16.54 8.51 3.09
C GLN A 32 15.23 9.15 3.55
N GLY A 33 15.21 9.75 4.75
CA GLY A 33 14.01 10.34 5.38
C GLY A 33 13.38 11.53 4.64
N ARG A 34 13.89 11.90 3.46
CA ARG A 34 13.37 12.98 2.59
C ARG A 34 12.58 12.49 1.39
N ILE A 35 12.59 11.18 1.11
CA ILE A 35 11.88 10.60 -0.03
C ILE A 35 10.40 10.42 0.37
N SER A 36 9.47 10.76 -0.52
CA SER A 36 8.05 10.52 -0.30
C SER A 36 7.73 9.03 -0.27
N ASP A 37 6.63 8.61 0.37
CA ASP A 37 6.24 7.20 0.46
C ASP A 37 6.12 6.55 -0.93
N GLY A 38 5.53 7.26 -1.91
CA GLY A 38 5.49 6.82 -3.30
C GLY A 38 6.87 6.69 -3.96
N GLY A 39 7.83 7.54 -3.58
CA GLY A 39 9.22 7.44 -4.01
C GLY A 39 9.95 6.26 -3.37
N VAL A 40 9.70 5.99 -2.09
CA VAL A 40 10.24 4.82 -1.37
C VAL A 40 9.74 3.54 -2.04
N PHE A 41 8.43 3.45 -2.29
CA PHE A 41 7.85 2.30 -2.97
C PHE A 41 8.44 2.08 -4.36
N LYS A 42 8.48 3.10 -5.22
CA LYS A 42 9.03 2.98 -6.59
C LYS A 42 10.49 2.55 -6.66
N ASN A 43 11.28 2.82 -5.61
CA ASN A 43 12.68 2.40 -5.54
C ASN A 43 12.87 1.09 -4.76
N SER A 44 11.81 0.46 -4.27
CA SER A 44 11.87 -0.77 -3.48
C SER A 44 11.96 -2.02 -4.38
N GLN A 45 12.59 -3.08 -3.86
CA GLN A 45 12.60 -4.38 -4.52
C GLN A 45 11.18 -4.96 -4.67
N LEU A 46 10.25 -4.56 -3.80
CA LEU A 46 8.84 -4.94 -3.90
C LEU A 46 8.23 -4.43 -5.20
N TYR A 47 8.44 -3.15 -5.55
CA TYR A 47 7.94 -2.57 -6.80
C TYR A 47 8.51 -3.28 -8.03
N ASP A 48 9.82 -3.51 -8.04
CA ASP A 48 10.48 -4.29 -9.10
C ASP A 48 9.86 -5.68 -9.28
N ASN A 49 9.55 -6.36 -8.18
CA ASN A 49 8.94 -7.69 -8.21
C ASN A 49 7.48 -7.65 -8.69
N ILE A 50 6.74 -6.57 -8.42
CA ILE A 50 5.40 -6.35 -8.96
C ILE A 50 5.47 -6.19 -10.48
N GLU A 51 6.29 -5.24 -10.96
CA GLU A 51 6.40 -4.90 -12.38
C GLU A 51 6.91 -6.08 -13.23
N LYS A 52 7.81 -6.90 -12.67
CA LYS A 52 8.33 -8.10 -13.34
C LYS A 52 7.41 -9.32 -13.21
N GLY A 53 6.30 -9.23 -12.48
CA GLY A 53 5.41 -10.37 -12.22
C GLY A 53 6.02 -11.46 -11.31
N ASN A 54 7.06 -11.13 -10.56
CA ASN A 54 7.80 -12.07 -9.72
C ASN A 54 7.11 -12.42 -8.41
N LEU A 55 6.10 -11.64 -7.99
CA LEU A 55 5.30 -11.94 -6.80
C LEU A 55 4.47 -13.22 -6.92
N LYS A 56 4.27 -13.73 -8.16
CA LYS A 56 3.47 -14.94 -8.43
C LYS A 56 2.10 -14.91 -7.76
N LEU A 57 1.43 -13.75 -7.84
CA LEU A 57 0.08 -13.61 -7.32
C LEU A 57 -0.84 -14.64 -7.98
N PRO A 58 -1.83 -15.18 -7.25
CA PRO A 58 -2.81 -16.08 -7.84
C PRO A 58 -3.54 -15.41 -9.02
N PRO A 59 -4.00 -16.18 -10.01
CA PRO A 59 -4.82 -15.63 -11.08
C PRO A 59 -6.10 -15.01 -10.51
N PRO A 60 -6.68 -13.99 -11.19
CA PRO A 60 -7.92 -13.36 -10.75
C PRO A 60 -9.02 -14.38 -10.43
N SER A 61 -9.69 -14.21 -9.30
CA SER A 61 -10.78 -15.07 -8.85
C SER A 61 -12.00 -14.24 -8.47
N PRO A 62 -13.23 -14.75 -8.67
CA PRO A 62 -14.42 -14.03 -8.24
C PRO A 62 -14.46 -13.81 -6.73
N LEU A 63 -14.87 -12.62 -6.31
CA LEU A 63 -15.14 -12.32 -4.90
C LEU A 63 -16.41 -13.04 -4.42
N PRO A 64 -16.59 -13.25 -3.10
CA PRO A 64 -17.85 -13.77 -2.57
C PRO A 64 -19.05 -12.98 -3.08
N ASN A 65 -20.06 -13.68 -3.61
CA ASN A 65 -21.26 -13.10 -4.23
C ASN A 65 -21.03 -12.32 -5.54
N SER A 66 -19.89 -12.50 -6.20
CA SER A 66 -19.61 -11.95 -7.54
C SER A 66 -19.25 -13.07 -8.51
N SER A 67 -19.62 -12.91 -9.78
CA SER A 67 -19.12 -13.73 -10.89
C SER A 67 -17.95 -13.07 -11.64
N ILE A 68 -17.62 -11.83 -11.28
CA ILE A 68 -16.58 -11.03 -11.95
C ILE A 68 -15.23 -11.41 -11.33
N PRO A 69 -14.28 -11.99 -12.12
CA PRO A 69 -12.94 -12.25 -11.63
C PRO A 69 -12.25 -10.94 -11.21
N SER A 70 -11.76 -10.90 -9.98
CA SER A 70 -11.06 -9.72 -9.45
C SER A 70 -9.59 -10.08 -9.20
N PRO A 71 -8.64 -9.22 -9.59
CA PRO A 71 -7.23 -9.47 -9.33
C PRO A 71 -6.91 -9.38 -7.84
N TYR A 72 -5.86 -10.07 -7.43
CA TYR A 72 -5.23 -9.85 -6.13
C TYR A 72 -4.39 -8.58 -6.20
N VAL A 73 -4.58 -7.69 -5.23
CA VAL A 73 -3.92 -6.37 -5.22
C VAL A 73 -3.35 -6.07 -3.84
N ILE A 74 -2.33 -5.24 -3.81
CA ILE A 74 -1.78 -4.62 -2.61
C ILE A 74 -2.61 -3.36 -2.30
N LEU A 75 -2.93 -3.13 -1.02
CA LEU A 75 -3.63 -1.92 -0.59
C LEU A 75 -2.63 -0.90 -0.08
N GLY A 76 -2.58 0.25 -0.75
CA GLY A 76 -1.72 1.37 -0.40
C GLY A 76 -2.50 2.57 0.15
N ASP A 77 -1.76 3.55 0.66
CA ASP A 77 -2.27 4.88 0.94
C ASP A 77 -2.42 5.76 -0.33
N ASP A 78 -2.81 7.02 -0.12
CA ASP A 78 -3.02 7.96 -1.21
C ASP A 78 -1.71 8.48 -1.86
N ALA A 79 -0.55 8.28 -1.23
CA ALA A 79 0.74 8.67 -1.79
C ALA A 79 1.21 7.71 -2.90
N PHE A 80 0.70 6.48 -2.94
CA PHE A 80 1.00 5.53 -4.02
C PHE A 80 0.15 5.81 -5.27
N ALA A 81 0.65 5.35 -6.42
CA ALA A 81 -0.05 5.43 -7.70
C ALA A 81 -0.92 4.18 -7.91
N LEU A 82 -2.14 4.36 -8.43
CA LEU A 82 -3.03 3.25 -8.79
C LEU A 82 -2.40 2.42 -9.92
N SER A 83 -2.46 1.08 -9.80
CA SER A 83 -2.04 0.14 -10.85
C SER A 83 -2.87 -1.15 -10.79
N ASP A 84 -2.66 -2.06 -11.74
CA ASP A 84 -3.35 -3.36 -11.76
C ASP A 84 -3.05 -4.23 -10.53
N SER A 85 -1.95 -3.95 -9.83
CA SER A 85 -1.51 -4.66 -8.63
C SER A 85 -1.58 -3.81 -7.36
N LEU A 86 -1.94 -2.53 -7.44
CA LEU A 86 -2.02 -1.62 -6.30
C LEU A 86 -3.31 -0.81 -6.31
N MET A 87 -4.10 -0.95 -5.26
CA MET A 87 -5.28 -0.11 -5.00
C MET A 87 -4.97 0.97 -3.96
N LYS A 88 -5.56 2.15 -4.17
CA LYS A 88 -5.45 3.31 -3.29
C LYS A 88 -6.84 3.90 -2.98
N PRO A 89 -6.98 4.80 -1.99
CA PRO A 89 -8.22 5.53 -1.75
C PRO A 89 -8.65 6.37 -2.98
N TYR A 90 -9.95 6.59 -3.12
CA TYR A 90 -10.46 7.66 -3.98
C TYR A 90 -10.07 9.01 -3.41
N SER A 91 -9.62 9.92 -4.28
CA SER A 91 -9.19 11.26 -3.91
C SER A 91 -10.37 12.23 -3.81
N GLY A 92 -10.21 13.25 -2.97
CA GLY A 92 -11.20 14.31 -2.81
C GLY A 92 -12.29 14.01 -1.78
N TYR A 93 -13.34 14.84 -1.82
CA TYR A 93 -14.47 14.73 -0.90
C TYR A 93 -15.56 13.83 -1.46
N HIS A 94 -16.05 12.91 -0.64
CA HIS A 94 -17.15 12.00 -0.98
C HIS A 94 -18.31 12.15 0.01
N PRO A 95 -19.57 12.28 -0.48
CA PRO A 95 -20.76 12.38 0.37
C PRO A 95 -20.91 11.20 1.33
N GLN A 96 -21.60 11.42 2.44
CA GLN A 96 -21.93 10.33 3.37
C GLN A 96 -22.77 9.26 2.66
N GLY A 97 -22.37 8.00 2.81
CA GLY A 97 -23.05 6.86 2.19
C GLY A 97 -22.65 6.58 0.74
N SER A 98 -21.79 7.40 0.12
CA SER A 98 -21.31 7.09 -1.24
C SER A 98 -20.45 5.82 -1.25
N PRO A 99 -20.47 5.04 -2.34
CA PRO A 99 -19.61 3.87 -2.49
C PRO A 99 -18.13 4.18 -2.28
N GLU A 100 -17.63 5.32 -2.76
CA GLU A 100 -16.25 5.78 -2.62
C GLU A 100 -15.90 6.03 -1.15
N ARG A 101 -16.80 6.67 -0.39
CA ARG A 101 -16.58 6.89 1.04
C ARG A 101 -16.59 5.58 1.83
N ILE A 102 -17.49 4.66 1.48
CA ILE A 102 -17.54 3.32 2.09
C ILE A 102 -16.26 2.54 1.79
N TYR A 103 -15.79 2.57 0.54
CA TYR A 103 -14.53 1.95 0.14
C TYR A 103 -13.34 2.57 0.88
N ASN A 104 -13.20 3.90 0.89
CA ASN A 104 -12.13 4.59 1.60
C ASN A 104 -12.11 4.24 3.09
N TYR A 105 -13.29 4.18 3.73
CA TYR A 105 -13.42 3.75 5.12
C TYR A 105 -12.91 2.31 5.33
N ARG A 106 -13.31 1.37 4.45
CA ARG A 106 -12.87 -0.04 4.52
C ARG A 106 -11.36 -0.17 4.28
N LEU A 107 -10.82 0.53 3.30
CA LEU A 107 -9.38 0.53 3.01
C LEU A 107 -8.58 1.07 4.21
N SER A 108 -9.02 2.19 4.81
CA SER A 108 -8.41 2.72 6.04
C SER A 108 -8.45 1.72 7.19
N ARG A 109 -9.50 0.88 7.32
CA ARG A 109 -9.56 -0.18 8.33
C ARG A 109 -8.52 -1.28 8.11
N VAL A 110 -8.28 -1.66 6.85
CA VAL A 110 -7.25 -2.67 6.53
C VAL A 110 -5.86 -2.12 6.84
N ARG A 111 -5.61 -0.83 6.55
CA ARG A 111 -4.32 -0.20 6.88
C ARG A 111 -3.98 -0.19 8.37
N ARG A 112 -4.98 -0.22 9.26
CA ARG A 112 -4.73 -0.35 10.71
C ARG A 112 -4.02 -1.66 11.05
N VAL A 113 -4.07 -2.69 10.21
CA VAL A 113 -3.30 -3.92 10.44
C VAL A 113 -1.80 -3.62 10.39
N VAL A 114 -1.34 -2.89 9.36
CA VAL A 114 0.05 -2.44 9.24
C VAL A 114 0.47 -1.54 10.42
N GLU A 115 -0.42 -0.67 10.88
CA GLU A 115 -0.14 0.26 11.98
C GLU A 115 -0.05 -0.43 13.37
N ASN A 116 -0.59 -1.63 13.51
CA ASN A 116 -0.63 -2.38 14.79
C ASN A 116 0.22 -3.66 14.78
N ALA A 117 0.90 -3.98 13.67
CA ALA A 117 1.89 -5.06 13.57
C ALA A 117 3.23 -4.60 14.15
#